data_AF-A0A535W628-F1
#
_entry.id   AF-A0A535W628-F1
#
_cell.length_a   1.000
_cell.length_b   1.000
_cell.length_c   1.000
_cell.angle_alpha   90.00
_cell.angle_beta   90.00
_cell.angle_gamma   90.00
#
_symmetry.space_group_name_H-M   'P 1'
#
loop_
_entity.id
_entity.type
_entity.pdbx_description
1 polymer ?
#
loop_
_entity_poly.entity_id
_entity_poly.type
_entity_poly.pdbx_seq_one_letter_code
_entity_poly.pdbx_strand_id
1 'polypeptide(L)' 'MLVFRSEAHVDRWLAGRPGGATIPITKLAELAQAWWGDRLAPEWRPHTREQNQAILDRLGLTGPFWRLD' A
#
# COMPACT_ATOMS: atom_id res chain seq x y z
N MET A 1 -1.90 -2.32 9.22
CA MET A 1 -2.19 -0.96 8.67
C MET A 1 -3.05 -0.22 9.67
N LEU A 2 -2.76 1.06 9.92
CA LEU A 2 -3.52 1.91 10.84
C LEU A 2 -4.11 3.09 10.05
N VAL A 3 -5.28 3.59 10.46
CA VAL A 3 -5.94 4.75 9.86
C VAL A 3 -5.92 5.90 10.86
N PHE A 4 -5.48 7.07 10.39
CA PHE A 4 -5.43 8.28 11.19
C PHE A 4 -6.22 9.39 10.51
N ARG A 5 -6.77 10.31 11.31
CA ARG A 5 -7.49 11.49 10.81
C ARG A 5 -6.57 12.48 10.08
N SER A 6 -5.30 12.56 10.48
CA SER A 6 -4.32 13.49 9.93
C SER A 6 -2.89 13.06 10.25
N GLU A 7 -1.91 13.66 9.56
CA GLU A 7 -0.48 13.42 9.78
C GLU A 7 -0.04 13.80 11.21
N ALA A 8 -0.57 14.88 11.79
CA ALA A 8 -0.30 15.25 13.18
C ALA A 8 -0.71 14.15 14.18
N HIS A 9 -1.68 13.31 13.85
CA HIS A 9 -2.02 12.15 14.69
C HIS A 9 -1.01 11.02 14.53
N VAL A 10 -0.43 10.85 13.34
CA VAL A 10 0.67 9.91 13.10
C VAL A 10 1.88 10.30 13.93
N ASP A 11 2.29 11.57 13.88
CA ASP A 11 3.48 12.05 14.62
C ASP A 11 3.35 11.84 16.12
N ARG A 12 2.17 12.20 16.69
CA ARG A 12 1.89 11.96 18.11
C ARG A 12 1.86 10.49 18.46
N TRP A 13 1.30 9.65 17.58
CA TRP A 13 1.27 8.20 17.80
C TRP A 13 2.67 7.59 17.75
N LEU A 14 3.51 8.03 16.81
CA LEU A 14 4.90 7.58 16.66
C LEU A 14 5.76 7.97 17.86
N ALA A 15 5.54 9.15 18.46
CA ALA A 15 6.23 9.60 19.65
C ALA A 15 7.77 9.43 19.56
N GLY A 16 8.35 9.83 18.42
CA GLY A 16 9.80 9.74 18.15
C GLY A 16 10.29 8.39 17.61
N ARG A 17 9.44 7.36 17.53
CA ARG A 17 9.78 6.10 16.84
C ARG A 17 9.83 6.30 15.32
N PRO A 18 10.68 5.57 14.58
CA PRO A 18 10.65 5.61 13.12
C PRO A 18 9.31 5.10 12.60
N GLY A 19 8.72 5.86 11.66
CA GLY A 19 7.51 5.48 10.95
C GLY A 19 7.79 4.61 9.72
N GLY A 20 6.75 3.95 9.22
CA GLY A 20 6.74 3.40 7.86
C GLY A 20 6.31 4.46 6.85
N ALA A 21 5.63 4.05 5.77
CA ALA A 21 5.02 4.98 4.84
C ALA A 21 3.61 5.41 5.27
N THR A 22 3.27 6.67 4.98
CA THR A 22 1.90 7.21 5.03
C THR A 22 1.42 7.47 3.61
N ILE A 23 0.15 7.16 3.35
CA ILE A 23 -0.52 7.46 2.08
C ILE A 23 -1.95 7.95 2.36
N PRO A 24 -2.54 8.77 1.46
CA PRO A 24 -3.95 9.12 1.55
C PRO A 24 -4.85 7.87 1.49
N ILE A 25 -6.00 7.92 2.17
CA ILE A 25 -6.95 6.78 2.18
C ILE A 25 -7.49 6.46 0.78
N THR A 26 -7.56 7.45 -0.11
CA THR A 26 -7.91 7.26 -1.53
C THR A 26 -6.87 6.43 -2.27
N LYS A 27 -5.58 6.70 -2.03
CA LYS A 27 -4.47 5.92 -2.60
C LYS A 27 -4.47 4.47 -2.08
N LEU A 28 -4.82 4.28 -0.81
CA LEU A 28 -5.03 2.94 -0.26
C LEU A 28 -6.19 2.20 -0.95
N ALA A 29 -7.30 2.89 -1.25
CA ALA A 29 -8.41 2.28 -1.97
C ALA A 29 -8.00 1.89 -3.41
N GLU A 30 -7.23 2.73 -4.11
CA GLU A 30 -6.64 2.39 -5.42
C GLU A 30 -5.74 1.15 -5.31
N LEU A 31 -4.89 1.09 -4.28
CA LEU A 31 -4.04 -0.08 -4.02
C LEU A 31 -4.88 -1.34 -3.81
N ALA A 32 -5.90 -1.27 -2.96
CA ALA A 32 -6.76 -2.41 -2.67
C ALA A 32 -7.47 -2.95 -3.91
N GLN A 33 -7.99 -2.04 -4.76
CA GLN A 33 -8.62 -2.43 -6.03
C GLN A 33 -7.62 -3.05 -7.00
N ALA A 34 -6.42 -2.48 -7.13
CA ALA A 34 -5.40 -3.04 -8.00
C ALA A 34 -4.89 -4.41 -7.52
N TRP A 35 -4.84 -4.63 -6.19
CA TRP A 35 -4.30 -5.85 -5.59
C TRP A 35 -5.30 -7.01 -5.56
N TRP A 36 -6.58 -6.73 -5.36
CA TRP A 36 -7.60 -7.77 -5.12
C TRP A 36 -8.79 -7.69 -6.07
N GLY A 37 -8.85 -6.73 -6.98
CA GLY A 37 -9.99 -6.53 -7.87
C GLY A 37 -10.29 -7.71 -8.79
N ASP A 38 -9.28 -8.53 -9.12
CA ASP A 38 -9.41 -9.73 -9.94
C ASP A 38 -9.63 -11.02 -9.14
N ARG A 39 -9.63 -10.94 -7.80
CA ARG A 39 -9.59 -12.13 -6.92
C ARG A 39 -10.81 -13.04 -7.02
N LEU A 40 -11.92 -12.52 -7.54
CA LEU A 40 -13.15 -13.28 -7.74
C LEU A 40 -13.28 -13.87 -9.15
N ALA A 41 -12.30 -13.65 -10.03
CA ALA A 41 -12.28 -14.25 -11.35
C ALA A 41 -12.09 -15.78 -11.25
N PRO A 42 -12.84 -16.61 -12.01
CA PRO A 42 -12.69 -18.07 -12.00
C PRO A 42 -11.28 -18.56 -12.30
N GLU A 43 -10.55 -17.82 -13.13
CA GLU A 43 -9.19 -18.07 -13.57
C GLU A 43 -8.12 -17.46 -12.66
N TRP A 44 -8.53 -16.83 -11.55
CA TRP A 44 -7.62 -16.11 -10.68
C TRP A 44 -6.49 -17.00 -10.19
N ARG A 45 -5.29 -16.42 -10.20
CA ARG A 45 -4.10 -16.98 -9.56
C ARG A 45 -3.46 -15.89 -8.71
N PRO A 46 -2.82 -16.24 -7.58
CA PRO A 46 -2.04 -15.28 -6.82
C PRO A 46 -1.04 -14.55 -7.73
N HIS A 47 -0.99 -13.22 -7.61
CA HIS A 47 0.00 -12.43 -8.34
C HIS A 47 1.41 -12.84 -7.93
N THR A 48 2.32 -12.91 -8.91
CA THR A 48 3.75 -13.05 -8.62
C THR A 48 4.28 -11.80 -7.94
N ARG A 49 5.49 -11.90 -7.39
CA ARG A 49 6.17 -10.74 -6.79
C ARG A 49 6.35 -9.61 -7.80
N GLU A 50 6.73 -9.93 -9.03
CA GLU A 50 6.94 -8.98 -10.12
C GLU A 50 5.63 -8.27 -10.49
N GLN A 51 4.52 -9.01 -10.52
CA GLN A 51 3.19 -8.44 -10.76
C GLN A 51 2.76 -7.49 -9.63
N ASN A 52 2.99 -7.88 -8.38
CA ASN A 52 2.71 -7.01 -7.22
C ASN A 52 3.60 -5.76 -7.20
N GLN A 53 4.90 -5.88 -7.54
CA GLN A 53 5.79 -4.73 -7.66
C GLN A 53 5.32 -3.79 -8.78
N ALA A 54 4.87 -4.32 -9.92
CA ALA A 54 4.31 -3.51 -11.01
C ALA A 54 3.03 -2.77 -10.60
N ILE A 55 2.20 -3.36 -9.72
CA ILE A 55 1.04 -2.66 -9.13
C ILE A 55 1.51 -1.47 -8.29
N LEU A 56 2.51 -1.65 -7.41
CA LEU A 56 3.07 -0.57 -6.59
C LEU A 56 3.66 0.56 -7.44
N ASP A 57 4.49 0.20 -8.42
CA ASP A 57 5.14 1.15 -9.32
C ASP A 57 4.11 1.96 -10.12
N ARG A 58 3.07 1.31 -10.67
CA ARG A 58 1.99 1.97 -11.43
C ARG A 58 1.19 2.96 -10.58
N LEU A 59 1.04 2.70 -9.28
CA LEU A 59 0.32 3.58 -8.35
C LEU A 59 1.19 4.72 -7.79
N GLY A 60 2.47 4.76 -8.16
CA GLY A 60 3.45 5.73 -7.64
C GLY A 60 3.94 5.39 -6.23
N LEU A 61 3.64 4.19 -5.72
CA LEU A 61 4.12 3.70 -4.43
C LEU A 61 5.55 3.18 -4.60
N THR A 62 6.49 4.12 -4.57
CA THR A 62 7.91 3.88 -4.86
C THR A 62 8.81 4.22 -3.67
N GLY A 63 10.05 3.72 -3.71
CA GLY A 63 11.04 3.91 -2.64
C GLY A 63 11.25 2.65 -1.80
N PRO A 64 12.20 2.65 -0.85
CA PRO A 64 12.65 1.44 -0.16
C PRO A 64 11.53 0.70 0.59
N PHE A 65 10.57 1.43 1.17
CA PHE A 65 9.42 0.82 1.87
C PHE A 65 8.52 -0.01 0.93
N TRP A 66 8.49 0.32 -0.36
CA TRP A 66 7.60 -0.30 -1.36
C TRP A 66 8.33 -1.25 -2.31
N ARG A 67 9.56 -1.64 -2.00
CA ARG A 67 10.28 -2.68 -2.74
C ARG A 67 9.96 -4.04 -2.12
N LEU A 68 9.51 -4.97 -2.97
CA LEU A 68 9.23 -6.35 -2.60
C LEU A 68 10.46 -7.21 -2.90
N ASP A 69 11.23 -7.56 -1.87
CA ASP A 69 12.39 -8.47 -1.95
C ASP A 69 12.02 -9.94 -1.71
#